data_AF-A0A3S4IA95-F1
#
_entry.id   AF-A0A3S4IA95-F1
#
_cell.length_a   1.000
_cell.length_b   1.000
_cell.length_c   1.000
_cell.angle_alpha   90.00
_cell.angle_beta   90.00
_cell.angle_gamma   90.00
#
_symmetry.space_group_name_H-M   'P 1'
#
loop_
_entity.id
_entity.type
_entity.pdbx_description
1 polymer ?
#
loop_
_entity_poly.entity_id
_entity_poly.type
_entity_poly.pdbx_seq_one_letter_code
_entity_poly.pdbx_strand_id
1 'polypeptide(L)'
;MWLHADLLPLLEQALNNKLTATHSAVLSPFDPVVWDRKRAEQLFDFSYRLECYTPAPKRQYGYFVLPLLHRGQLVGRMDAKMHRKRACWKSISLWLQEGVKPGQTLQKGLLQAINAFARWQQASRVTLGSCPSGLFAENRHGWEIDAVS
;
A
#
# COMPACT_ATOMS: atom_id res chain seq x y z
N MET A 1 -5.86 24.31 -6.90
CA MET A 1 -5.99 23.53 -5.65
C MET A 1 -6.54 24.48 -4.60
N TRP A 2 -7.52 24.06 -3.81
CA TRP A 2 -8.13 24.86 -2.76
C TRP A 2 -7.74 24.29 -1.40
N LEU A 3 -7.44 25.16 -0.44
CA LEU A 3 -7.05 24.80 0.92
C LEU A 3 -8.06 25.44 1.89
N HIS A 4 -8.53 24.68 2.87
CA HIS A 4 -9.37 25.23 3.93
C HIS A 4 -8.57 26.22 4.79
N ALA A 5 -9.18 27.32 5.23
CA ALA A 5 -8.48 28.40 5.95
C ALA A 5 -7.76 27.89 7.22
N ASP A 6 -8.34 26.92 7.92
CA ASP A 6 -7.73 26.31 9.13
C ASP A 6 -6.39 25.63 8.86
N LEU A 7 -6.10 25.25 7.62
CA LEU A 7 -4.84 24.62 7.22
C LEU A 7 -3.79 25.64 6.78
N LEU A 8 -4.09 26.95 6.79
CA LEU A 8 -3.16 28.00 6.42
C LEU A 8 -1.83 27.94 7.20
N PRO A 9 -1.81 27.68 8.53
CA PRO A 9 -0.55 27.54 9.27
C PRO A 9 0.33 26.37 8.80
N LEU A 10 -0.27 25.35 8.16
CA LEU A 10 0.46 24.22 7.59
C LEU A 10 1.00 24.53 6.20
N LEU A 11 0.40 25.47 5.46
CA LEU A 11 0.85 25.86 4.12
C LEU A 11 2.27 26.44 4.16
N GLU A 12 2.55 27.34 5.11
CA GLU A 12 3.90 27.90 5.30
C GLU A 12 4.92 26.81 5.63
N GLN A 13 4.54 25.83 6.45
CA GLN A 13 5.41 24.69 6.77
C GLN A 13 5.64 23.82 5.54
N ALA A 14 4.61 23.58 4.71
CA ALA A 14 4.71 22.82 3.48
C ALA A 14 5.65 23.49 2.47
N LEU A 15 5.49 24.79 2.24
CA LEU A 15 6.35 25.59 1.35
C LEU A 15 7.81 25.57 1.79
N ASN A 16 8.05 25.50 3.11
CA ASN A 16 9.38 25.40 3.69
C ASN A 16 9.90 23.96 3.86
N ASN A 17 9.21 22.96 3.31
CA ASN A 17 9.54 21.52 3.42
C ASN A 17 9.67 21.03 4.89
N LYS A 18 8.93 21.64 5.81
CA LYS A 18 8.93 21.29 7.24
C LYS A 18 7.89 20.22 7.60
N LEU A 19 6.93 19.94 6.72
CA LEU A 19 5.98 18.85 6.92
C LEU A 19 6.63 17.52 6.61
N THR A 20 6.63 16.60 7.58
CA THR A 20 7.17 15.26 7.41
C THR A 20 6.05 14.24 7.53
N ALA A 21 5.76 13.53 6.43
CA ALA A 21 4.88 12.37 6.48
C ALA A 21 5.62 11.17 7.10
N THR A 22 4.97 10.54 8.08
CA THR A 22 5.55 9.44 8.88
C THR A 22 4.80 8.13 8.69
N HIS A 23 3.55 8.18 8.24
CA HIS A 23 2.66 7.03 8.22
C HIS A 23 2.85 6.14 6.99
N SER A 24 2.59 4.84 7.14
CA SER A 24 2.53 3.87 6.05
C SER A 24 1.24 3.06 6.17
N ALA A 25 0.56 2.81 5.07
CA ALA A 25 -0.73 2.14 5.08
C ALA A 25 -0.96 1.31 3.81
N VAL A 26 -1.73 0.24 3.95
CA VAL A 26 -2.37 -0.45 2.82
C VAL A 26 -3.71 0.24 2.58
N LEU A 27 -3.87 0.88 1.42
CA LEU A 27 -5.07 1.65 1.11
C LEU A 27 -6.14 0.76 0.48
N SER A 28 -7.40 1.09 0.79
CA SER A 28 -8.54 0.54 0.07
C SER A 28 -8.51 1.01 -1.41
N PRO A 29 -9.00 0.22 -2.37
CA PRO A 29 -9.25 0.67 -3.74
C PRO A 29 -10.19 1.89 -3.81
N PHE A 30 -10.96 2.12 -2.75
CA PHE A 30 -11.93 3.21 -2.62
C PHE A 30 -11.44 4.30 -1.66
N ASP A 31 -10.15 4.30 -1.31
CA ASP A 31 -9.59 5.32 -0.43
C ASP A 31 -9.62 6.71 -1.12
N PRO A 32 -9.97 7.80 -0.39
CA PRO A 32 -9.99 9.17 -0.91
C PRO A 32 -8.71 9.61 -1.63
N VAL A 33 -7.56 9.01 -1.31
CA VAL A 33 -6.26 9.29 -1.95
C VAL A 33 -6.22 8.79 -3.40
N VAL A 34 -6.90 7.68 -3.73
CA VAL A 34 -6.71 6.95 -5.00
C VAL A 34 -7.97 6.77 -5.84
N TRP A 35 -9.16 6.99 -5.27
CA TRP A 35 -10.42 6.78 -5.99
C TRP A 35 -10.61 7.76 -7.17
N ASP A 36 -10.17 9.02 -7.01
CA ASP A 36 -10.08 9.99 -8.11
C ASP A 36 -8.76 9.78 -8.86
N ARG A 37 -8.85 9.11 -9.99
CA ARG A 37 -7.71 8.74 -10.84
C ARG A 37 -6.91 9.96 -11.31
N LYS A 38 -7.59 11.05 -11.67
CA LYS A 38 -6.91 12.26 -12.18
C LYS A 38 -6.11 12.92 -11.06
N ARG A 39 -6.68 12.98 -9.85
CA ARG A 39 -5.95 13.52 -8.69
C ARG A 39 -4.80 12.61 -8.25
N ALA A 40 -5.00 11.30 -8.26
CA ALA A 40 -3.94 10.34 -7.93
C ALA A 40 -2.75 10.46 -8.88
N GLU A 41 -3.00 10.60 -10.19
CA GLU A 41 -1.98 10.83 -11.20
C GLU A 41 -1.30 12.20 -11.01
N GLN A 42 -2.07 13.27 -10.84
CA GLN A 42 -1.52 14.63 -10.70
C GLN A 42 -0.69 14.85 -9.42
N LEU A 43 -1.09 14.23 -8.30
CA LEU A 43 -0.48 14.46 -7.00
C LEU A 43 0.59 13.42 -6.63
N PHE A 44 0.49 12.20 -7.16
CA PHE A 44 1.32 11.09 -6.76
C PHE A 44 1.96 10.32 -7.93
N ASP A 45 1.75 10.77 -9.17
CA ASP A 45 2.20 10.07 -10.39
C ASP A 45 1.76 8.59 -10.42
N PHE A 46 0.54 8.33 -9.90
CA PHE A 46 0.07 6.98 -9.65
C PHE A 46 -1.16 6.63 -10.50
N SER A 47 -0.91 5.98 -11.65
CA SER A 47 -1.99 5.45 -12.49
C SER A 47 -2.53 4.13 -11.91
N TYR A 48 -3.77 4.19 -11.43
CA TYR A 48 -4.44 3.08 -10.74
C TYR A 48 -5.90 2.90 -11.14
N ARG A 49 -6.26 1.64 -11.38
CA ARG A 49 -7.64 1.20 -11.65
C ARG A 49 -7.88 -0.14 -10.99
N LEU A 50 -9.02 -0.29 -10.32
CA LEU A 50 -9.45 -1.59 -9.80
C LEU A 50 -9.90 -2.48 -10.96
N GLU A 51 -9.31 -3.66 -11.08
CA GLU A 51 -9.53 -4.58 -12.21
C GLU A 51 -10.40 -5.79 -11.84
N CYS A 52 -11.16 -5.71 -10.74
CA CYS A 52 -12.04 -6.82 -10.30
C CYS A 52 -13.11 -7.17 -11.34
N TYR A 53 -13.55 -6.18 -12.13
CA TYR A 53 -14.49 -6.34 -13.24
C TYR A 53 -13.81 -6.68 -14.58
N THR A 54 -12.48 -6.57 -14.65
CA THR A 54 -11.72 -6.92 -15.86
C THR A 54 -11.56 -8.45 -15.92
N PRO A 55 -11.80 -9.11 -17.08
CA PRO A 55 -11.54 -10.54 -17.24
C PRO A 55 -10.08 -10.88 -16.93
N ALA A 56 -9.83 -12.03 -16.29
CA ALA A 56 -8.51 -12.39 -15.77
C ALA A 56 -7.35 -12.24 -16.78
N PRO A 57 -7.47 -12.65 -18.06
CA PRO A 57 -6.38 -12.52 -19.03
C PRO A 57 -6.08 -11.07 -19.45
N LYS A 58 -6.98 -10.12 -19.18
CA LYS A 58 -6.84 -8.70 -19.54
C LYS A 58 -6.38 -7.83 -18.36
N ARG A 59 -6.15 -8.42 -17.18
CA ARG A 59 -5.70 -7.70 -15.99
C ARG A 59 -4.21 -7.40 -16.10
N GLN A 60 -3.81 -6.19 -15.71
CA GLN A 60 -2.41 -5.81 -15.65
C GLN A 60 -1.79 -6.17 -14.29
N TYR A 61 -2.54 -6.02 -13.21
CA TYR A 61 -2.04 -6.17 -11.84
C TYR A 61 -2.83 -7.17 -11.01
N GLY A 62 -4.10 -7.46 -11.30
CA GLY A 62 -4.81 -8.54 -10.62
C GLY A 62 -6.20 -8.18 -10.15
N TYR A 63 -6.81 -9.05 -9.35
CA TYR A 63 -8.25 -8.96 -9.08
C TYR A 63 -8.57 -7.87 -8.05
N PHE A 64 -7.86 -7.83 -6.93
CA PHE A 64 -8.15 -6.92 -5.83
C PHE A 64 -6.86 -6.25 -5.35
N VAL A 65 -6.40 -5.30 -6.17
CA VAL A 65 -5.12 -4.62 -6.01
C VAL A 65 -5.25 -3.46 -5.04
N LEU A 66 -4.45 -3.48 -3.97
CA LEU A 66 -4.40 -2.48 -2.91
C LEU A 66 -3.20 -1.55 -3.12
N PRO A 67 -3.38 -0.21 -3.15
CA PRO A 67 -2.26 0.72 -3.18
C PRO A 67 -1.48 0.72 -1.86
N LEU A 68 -0.18 0.95 -1.95
CA LEU A 68 0.73 1.00 -0.80
C LEU A 68 1.21 2.43 -0.59
N LEU A 69 0.84 3.02 0.55
CA LEU A 69 1.29 4.34 0.98
C LEU A 69 2.48 4.19 1.94
N HIS A 70 3.54 4.95 1.71
CA HIS A 70 4.67 5.07 2.62
C HIS A 70 5.12 6.52 2.68
N ARG A 71 5.01 7.14 3.87
CA ARG A 71 5.54 8.47 4.19
C ARG A 71 5.19 9.53 3.15
N GLY A 72 3.91 9.57 2.78
CA GLY A 72 3.35 10.55 1.85
C GLY A 72 3.48 10.20 0.36
N GLN A 73 3.99 9.01 0.02
CA GLN A 73 4.14 8.55 -1.37
C GLN A 73 3.41 7.23 -1.62
N LEU A 74 2.80 7.10 -2.80
CA LEU A 74 2.27 5.82 -3.29
C LEU A 74 3.42 5.02 -3.89
N VAL A 75 4.00 4.15 -3.08
CA VAL A 75 5.26 3.44 -3.39
C VAL A 75 5.06 2.16 -4.18
N GLY A 76 3.82 1.69 -4.30
CA GLY A 76 3.54 0.43 -4.96
C GLY A 76 2.09 0.01 -4.87
N ARG A 77 1.84 -1.24 -5.26
CA ARG A 77 0.53 -1.86 -5.30
C ARG A 77 0.64 -3.36 -5.06
N MET A 78 -0.43 -3.98 -4.58
CA MET A 78 -0.41 -5.35 -4.10
C MET A 78 -1.73 -6.06 -4.36
N ASP A 79 -1.73 -7.10 -5.19
CA ASP A 79 -2.89 -7.98 -5.35
C ASP A 79 -2.96 -8.91 -4.14
N ALA A 80 -4.09 -8.86 -3.43
CA ALA A 80 -4.21 -9.50 -2.14
C ALA A 80 -5.50 -10.30 -2.00
N LYS A 81 -5.43 -11.37 -1.20
CA LYS A 81 -6.59 -12.21 -0.89
C LYS A 81 -6.56 -12.68 0.55
N MET A 82 -7.69 -12.54 1.24
CA MET A 82 -7.89 -13.13 2.56
C MET A 82 -8.51 -14.52 2.46
N HIS A 83 -7.79 -15.54 2.92
CA HIS A 83 -8.27 -16.91 3.06
C HIS A 83 -8.86 -17.13 4.45
N ARG A 84 -10.14 -16.78 4.61
CA ARG A 84 -10.85 -16.76 5.90
C ARG A 84 -10.79 -18.10 6.67
N LYS A 85 -11.00 -19.24 5.99
CA LYS A 85 -10.93 -20.57 6.63
C LYS A 85 -9.57 -20.91 7.26
N ARG A 86 -8.49 -20.27 6.79
CA ARG A 86 -7.12 -20.52 7.25
C ARG A 86 -6.56 -19.34 8.04
N ALA A 87 -7.37 -18.32 8.32
CA ALA A 87 -6.93 -17.03 8.86
C ALA A 87 -5.66 -16.50 8.18
N CYS A 88 -5.52 -16.71 6.86
CA CYS A 88 -4.30 -16.40 6.14
C CYS A 88 -4.55 -15.30 5.12
N TRP A 89 -3.84 -14.19 5.28
CA TRP A 89 -3.79 -13.13 4.29
C TRP A 89 -2.65 -13.41 3.31
N LYS A 90 -2.94 -13.37 2.01
CA LYS A 90 -2.00 -13.68 0.95
C LYS A 90 -1.79 -12.46 0.06
N SER A 91 -0.56 -11.98 -0.02
CA SER A 91 -0.11 -11.15 -1.13
C SER A 91 0.15 -12.07 -2.31
N ILE A 92 -0.69 -12.02 -3.34
CA ILE A 92 -0.52 -12.82 -4.56
C ILE A 92 0.67 -12.29 -5.35
N SER A 93 0.71 -10.97 -5.53
CA SER A 93 1.76 -10.26 -6.25
C SER A 93 1.90 -8.84 -5.71
N LEU A 94 3.12 -8.33 -5.63
CA LEU A 94 3.45 -6.97 -5.20
C LEU A 94 4.33 -6.31 -6.25
N TRP A 95 4.09 -5.02 -6.51
CA TRP A 95 4.89 -4.20 -7.41
C TRP A 95 5.25 -2.88 -6.72
N LEU A 96 6.50 -2.46 -6.87
CA LEU A 96 6.93 -1.10 -6.52
C LEU A 96 6.74 -0.18 -7.73
N GLN A 97 6.54 1.11 -7.50
CA GLN A 97 6.59 2.12 -8.56
C GLN A 97 8.02 2.26 -9.11
N GLU A 98 8.12 2.77 -10.32
CA GLU A 98 9.40 3.07 -10.94
C GLU A 98 10.20 4.04 -10.06
N GLY A 99 11.53 3.82 -9.97
CA GLY A 99 12.41 4.62 -9.11
C GLY A 99 12.35 4.28 -7.60
N VAL A 100 11.34 3.54 -7.12
CA VAL A 100 11.25 3.15 -5.71
C VAL A 100 12.19 1.99 -5.41
N LYS A 101 13.17 2.24 -4.53
CA LYS A 101 14.16 1.23 -4.10
C LYS A 101 13.71 0.52 -2.82
N PRO A 102 13.89 -0.81 -2.70
CA PRO A 102 13.50 -1.59 -1.52
C PRO A 102 14.50 -1.39 -0.35
N GLY A 103 14.57 -0.17 0.18
CA GLY A 103 15.40 0.16 1.34
C GLY A 103 14.79 -0.32 2.66
N GLN A 104 15.61 -0.39 3.71
CA GLN A 104 15.19 -0.89 5.04
C GLN A 104 14.00 -0.11 5.62
N THR A 105 13.99 1.22 5.50
CA THR A 105 12.88 2.07 5.98
C THR A 105 11.56 1.74 5.29
N LEU A 106 11.60 1.56 3.97
CA LEU A 106 10.42 1.20 3.18
C LEU A 106 9.92 -0.18 3.58
N GLN A 107 10.82 -1.17 3.64
CA GLN A 107 10.48 -2.54 4.02
C GLN A 107 9.84 -2.58 5.41
N LYS A 108 10.41 -1.90 6.40
CA LYS A 108 9.86 -1.82 7.75
C LYS A 108 8.48 -1.18 7.77
N GLY A 109 8.30 -0.05 7.07
CA GLY A 109 7.01 0.64 6.99
C GLY A 109 5.92 -0.21 6.32
N LEU A 110 6.24 -0.85 5.20
CA LEU A 110 5.31 -1.75 4.51
C LEU A 110 5.00 -2.99 5.33
N LEU A 111 5.98 -3.58 6.03
CA LEU A 111 5.75 -4.70 6.93
C LEU A 111 4.72 -4.34 8.02
N GLN A 112 4.89 -3.18 8.65
CA GLN A 112 3.97 -2.67 9.67
C GLN A 112 2.57 -2.42 9.09
N ALA A 113 2.48 -1.78 7.92
CA ALA A 113 1.21 -1.51 7.25
C ALA A 113 0.47 -2.81 6.87
N ILE A 114 1.18 -3.78 6.29
CA ILE A 114 0.62 -5.09 5.92
C ILE A 114 0.17 -5.83 7.18
N ASN A 115 0.94 -5.83 8.26
CA ASN A 115 0.55 -6.45 9.52
C ASN A 115 -0.71 -5.82 10.11
N ALA A 116 -0.79 -4.48 10.15
CA ALA A 116 -1.97 -3.79 10.62
C ALA A 116 -3.21 -4.15 9.78
N PHE A 117 -3.08 -4.15 8.46
CA PHE A 117 -4.17 -4.50 7.54
C PHE A 117 -4.60 -5.96 7.66
N ALA A 118 -3.64 -6.89 7.74
CA ALA A 118 -3.91 -8.31 7.90
C ALA A 118 -4.57 -8.62 9.25
N ARG A 119 -4.15 -7.96 10.35
CA ARG A 119 -4.84 -8.05 11.65
C ARG A 119 -6.27 -7.54 11.58
N TRP A 120 -6.49 -6.40 10.93
CA TRP A 120 -7.84 -5.85 10.73
C TRP A 120 -8.75 -6.83 9.95
N GLN A 121 -8.18 -7.60 9.01
CA GLN A 121 -8.86 -8.69 8.30
C GLN A 121 -9.00 -10.00 9.09
N GLN A 122 -8.53 -10.03 10.34
CA GLN A 122 -8.44 -11.18 11.23
C GLN A 122 -7.58 -12.34 10.69
N ALA A 123 -6.45 -12.00 10.07
CA ALA A 123 -5.43 -12.97 9.71
C ALA A 123 -4.43 -13.18 10.85
N SER A 124 -4.06 -14.44 11.08
CA SER A 124 -2.95 -14.84 11.95
C SER A 124 -1.65 -15.00 11.16
N ARG A 125 -1.70 -15.08 9.83
CA ARG A 125 -0.52 -15.28 8.97
C ARG A 125 -0.56 -14.46 7.70
N VAL A 126 0.60 -13.97 7.28
CA VAL A 126 0.86 -13.42 5.94
C VAL A 126 1.62 -14.44 5.10
N THR A 127 1.25 -14.58 3.83
CA THR A 127 2.05 -15.28 2.82
C THR A 127 2.32 -14.37 1.63
N LEU A 128 3.50 -14.51 1.03
CA LEU A 128 3.93 -13.76 -0.14
C LEU A 128 4.02 -14.67 -1.37
N GLY A 129 3.47 -14.21 -2.48
CA GLY A 129 3.71 -14.74 -3.82
C GLY A 129 4.78 -13.94 -4.54
N SER A 130 4.48 -13.43 -5.73
CA SER A 130 5.43 -12.62 -6.50
C SER A 130 5.77 -11.33 -5.76
N CYS A 131 7.05 -11.05 -5.56
CA CYS A 131 7.52 -9.89 -4.81
C CYS A 131 8.86 -9.40 -5.39
N PRO A 132 9.08 -8.08 -5.54
CA PRO A 132 10.32 -7.53 -6.08
C PRO A 132 11.55 -8.04 -5.32
N SER A 133 12.68 -8.19 -6.02
CA SER A 133 13.94 -8.55 -5.38
C SER A 133 14.32 -7.49 -4.34
N GLY A 134 14.92 -7.92 -3.23
CA GLY A 134 15.30 -7.05 -2.11
C GLY A 134 14.16 -6.74 -1.12
N LEU A 135 12.88 -6.81 -1.51
CA LEU A 135 11.78 -6.62 -0.58
C LEU A 135 11.44 -7.92 0.17
N PHE A 136 11.42 -7.85 1.50
CA PHE A 136 11.11 -8.97 2.40
C PHE A 136 11.98 -10.22 2.14
N ALA A 137 13.26 -10.02 1.79
CA ALA A 137 14.19 -11.10 1.44
C ALA A 137 14.30 -12.19 2.53
N GLU A 138 14.23 -11.79 3.80
CA GLU A 138 14.30 -12.70 4.94
C GLU A 138 12.98 -13.45 5.20
N ASN A 139 11.85 -12.93 4.71
CA ASN A 139 10.50 -13.47 4.96
C ASN A 139 9.76 -13.82 3.65
N ARG A 140 10.46 -14.36 2.66
CA ARG A 140 9.89 -14.62 1.32
C ARG A 140 8.74 -15.63 1.32
N HIS A 141 8.69 -16.52 2.32
CA HIS A 141 7.60 -17.46 2.51
C HIS A 141 6.42 -16.88 3.34
N GLY A 142 6.50 -15.60 3.70
CA GLY A 142 5.60 -14.97 4.64
C GLY A 142 6.07 -15.05 6.09
N TRP A 143 5.18 -14.66 7.00
CA TRP A 143 5.44 -14.60 8.45
C TRP A 143 4.13 -14.76 9.21
N GLU A 144 4.24 -15.20 10.47
CA GLU A 144 3.12 -15.22 11.40
C GLU A 144 2.90 -13.83 11.97
N ILE A 145 1.65 -13.51 12.29
CA ILE A 145 1.25 -12.27 12.93
C ILE A 145 0.85 -12.64 14.34
N ASP A 146 1.58 -12.13 15.33
CA ASP A 146 1.22 -12.33 16.73
C ASP A 146 -0.21 -11.84 16.96
N ALA A 147 -1.01 -12.70 17.62
CA ALA A 147 -2.26 -12.29 18.21
C ALA A 147 -1.96 -11.19 19.22
N VAL A 148 -2.68 -10.08 19.14
CA VAL A 148 -2.54 -9.00 20.12
C VAL A 148 -2.97 -9.60 21.47
N SER A 149 -2.04 -9.64 22.41
CA SER A 149 -2.28 -9.88 23.84
C SER A 149 -3.23 -8.84 24.42
#